data_AF-A0A7L2HPI7-F1
#
_entry.id   AF-A0A7L2HPI7-F1
#
_cell.length_a   1.000
_cell.length_b   1.000
_cell.length_c   1.000
_cell.angle_alpha   90.00
_cell.angle_beta   90.00
_cell.angle_gamma   90.00
#
_symmetry.space_group_name_H-M   'P 1'
#
loop_
_entity.id
_entity.type
_entity.pdbx_description
1 polymer ?
#
loop_
_entity_poly.entity_id
_entity_poly.type
_entity_poly.pdbx_seq_one_letter_code
_entity_poly.pdbx_strand_id
1 'polypeptide(L)'
;SSQESHNHVLLDIPVTREQMNRYRVAAETAQSELAALSVKYDCAQSELLELRSRIFSKEASFQELKAEAESYKENNARQMSLLLSLQTRIQEMEEEACVLSTSKNQAELTAQVAFKENWELKEELHEQNAKLNKYLDECEESMSQASKISRKYEELLAELSGFLGTDIREKEKPQEHLTSKVSEICKENLTLKDQVAALQEAIHVHEMESKASRETITRLVSEVTKEQKKAAGYYQDMEKLSKDLDSAIIRRQNLEMEIRNLQDKLTANQKALDASKQELHNLQSSSSELDRSLKSSREEIRTAQSSLVAFKEQIATLLSGRSAIVKPSEKAILERIQEIKCKEESKEIMVSQLETQIAKLTEALENQTGLYQEALERSRKAEKCSETFQDQLKHLEEELLSVDLMQDGLKLEKQKYLKFLEQLNEKMKLDSLAAEVGFDMNVDAILARVEQLVKLEGDAVIENRTMAYSLRRKLKTQKEKLESKELHMNLLRQKITQLEEEKQANLAVRKLYKMTERLQKQLDLARETNTDLKAKLSETNELKIKTLEQNRTIEELNKSQGKLERMKEKAEKQLTSVKSELLLKERKATEDKEKNKNMLEAVTSEMKMLKTTLAELAKRERQV
;
A
#
# COMPACT_ATOMS: atom_id res chain seq x y z
N SER A 1 33.30 98.00 -9.12
CA SER A 1 34.25 98.92 -9.79
C SER A 1 35.11 98.10 -10.72
N SER A 2 35.18 98.34 -12.03
CA SER A 2 35.07 99.61 -12.76
C SER A 2 34.59 99.42 -14.20
N GLN A 3 34.24 100.54 -14.84
CA GLN A 3 34.04 100.83 -16.29
C GLN A 3 35.01 100.09 -17.25
N GLU A 4 34.69 99.85 -18.53
CA GLU A 4 34.48 100.85 -19.63
C GLU A 4 33.65 100.34 -20.86
N SER A 5 32.86 101.27 -21.47
CA SER A 5 32.38 101.53 -22.87
C SER A 5 32.16 100.44 -23.98
N HIS A 6 31.27 100.51 -25.02
CA HIS A 6 30.38 101.53 -25.67
C HIS A 6 29.27 100.92 -26.62
N ASN A 7 28.11 101.62 -26.72
CA ASN A 7 27.06 101.93 -27.76
C ASN A 7 26.77 101.16 -29.10
N HIS A 8 25.47 101.05 -29.53
CA HIS A 8 24.79 101.81 -30.64
C HIS A 8 23.25 101.48 -30.90
N VAL A 9 22.60 102.20 -31.84
CA VAL A 9 21.14 102.55 -32.05
C VAL A 9 20.49 101.89 -33.30
N LEU A 10 19.14 101.61 -33.39
CA LEU A 10 18.27 101.81 -34.60
C LEU A 10 16.74 101.48 -34.47
N LEU A 11 15.92 102.10 -35.36
CA LEU A 11 14.44 102.19 -35.49
C LEU A 11 13.79 101.20 -36.51
N ASP A 12 12.45 101.25 -36.66
CA ASP A 12 11.45 100.15 -36.77
C ASP A 12 10.44 100.25 -37.97
N ILE A 13 10.09 99.15 -38.71
CA ILE A 13 8.94 99.02 -39.70
C ILE A 13 8.56 97.51 -40.00
N PRO A 14 7.41 97.11 -40.65
CA PRO A 14 6.42 96.19 -40.05
C PRO A 14 6.12 94.86 -40.78
N VAL A 15 6.78 94.48 -41.89
CA VAL A 15 6.69 93.10 -42.47
C VAL A 15 7.28 92.07 -41.50
N THR A 16 8.15 92.56 -40.65
CA THR A 16 8.71 91.91 -39.48
C THR A 16 7.66 91.40 -38.50
N ARG A 17 6.44 91.95 -38.45
CA ARG A 17 5.55 91.70 -37.30
C ARG A 17 5.01 90.28 -37.21
N GLU A 18 4.67 89.68 -38.35
CA GLU A 18 4.07 88.33 -38.36
C GLU A 18 5.14 87.24 -38.22
N GLN A 19 6.32 87.46 -38.81
CA GLN A 19 7.51 86.66 -38.56
C GLN A 19 7.99 86.81 -37.11
N MET A 20 8.01 88.03 -36.57
CA MET A 20 8.29 88.29 -35.16
C MET A 20 7.30 87.58 -34.26
N ASN A 21 6.01 87.49 -34.61
CA ASN A 21 5.03 86.80 -33.78
C ASN A 21 5.28 85.28 -33.76
N ARG A 22 5.60 84.65 -34.90
CA ARG A 22 5.99 83.23 -34.92
C ARG A 22 7.28 82.99 -34.14
N TYR A 23 8.29 83.84 -34.31
CA TYR A 23 9.53 83.77 -33.54
C TYR A 23 9.30 84.02 -32.05
N ARG A 24 8.38 84.92 -31.69
CA ARG A 24 8.03 85.18 -30.29
C ARG A 24 7.34 83.98 -29.65
N VAL A 25 6.35 83.39 -30.30
CA VAL A 25 5.65 82.20 -29.77
C VAL A 25 6.62 81.02 -29.67
N ALA A 26 7.47 80.78 -30.68
CA ALA A 26 8.49 79.74 -30.60
C ALA A 26 9.53 80.00 -29.48
N ALA A 27 9.95 81.26 -29.29
CA ALA A 27 10.83 81.64 -28.21
C ALA A 27 10.17 81.53 -26.83
N GLU A 28 8.91 81.92 -26.68
CA GLU A 28 8.11 81.77 -25.45
C GLU A 28 7.90 80.28 -25.11
N THR A 29 7.64 79.44 -26.12
CA THR A 29 7.50 77.99 -25.94
C THR A 29 8.85 77.38 -25.53
N ALA A 30 9.94 77.73 -26.21
CA ALA A 30 11.28 77.29 -25.85
C ALA A 30 11.71 77.80 -24.46
N GLN A 31 11.30 79.01 -24.07
CA GLN A 31 11.58 79.59 -22.75
C GLN A 31 10.76 78.91 -21.65
N SER A 32 9.51 78.54 -21.93
CA SER A 32 8.66 77.74 -21.05
C SER A 32 9.20 76.31 -20.88
N GLU A 33 9.62 75.68 -21.97
CA GLU A 33 10.27 74.35 -21.95
C GLU A 33 11.61 74.40 -21.22
N LEU A 34 12.42 75.45 -21.43
CA LEU A 34 13.66 75.68 -20.70
C LEU A 34 13.39 75.88 -19.20
N ALA A 35 12.38 76.67 -18.83
CA ALA A 35 12.00 76.86 -17.43
C ALA A 35 11.51 75.55 -16.79
N ALA A 36 10.71 74.75 -17.49
CA ALA A 36 10.26 73.45 -17.03
C ALA A 36 11.42 72.45 -16.88
N LEU A 37 12.39 72.48 -17.78
CA LEU A 37 13.62 71.67 -17.69
C LEU A 37 14.52 72.15 -16.54
N SER A 38 14.65 73.45 -16.32
CA SER A 38 15.40 74.01 -15.18
C SER A 38 14.78 73.59 -13.85
N VAL A 39 13.45 73.67 -13.70
CA VAL A 39 12.78 73.20 -12.47
C VAL A 39 12.99 71.69 -12.27
N LYS A 40 12.92 70.89 -13.33
CA LYS A 40 13.20 69.44 -13.23
C LYS A 40 14.66 69.16 -12.86
N TYR A 41 15.60 69.93 -13.40
CA TYR A 41 17.01 69.85 -13.06
C TYR A 41 17.24 70.22 -11.59
N ASP A 42 16.63 71.30 -11.11
CA ASP A 42 16.72 71.75 -9.72
C ASP A 42 16.09 70.74 -8.75
N CYS A 43 14.96 70.13 -9.12
CA CYS A 43 14.35 69.03 -8.36
C CYS A 43 15.27 67.81 -8.30
N ALA A 44 15.80 67.35 -9.44
CA ALA A 44 16.73 66.23 -9.49
C ALA A 44 18.03 66.51 -8.72
N GLN A 45 18.53 67.76 -8.76
CA GLN A 45 19.70 68.18 -8.00
C GLN A 45 19.42 68.19 -6.49
N SER A 46 18.23 68.62 -6.08
CA SER A 46 17.78 68.59 -4.68
C SER A 46 17.65 67.17 -4.16
N GLU A 47 17.05 66.27 -4.95
CA GLU A 47 16.95 64.84 -4.63
C GLU A 47 18.35 64.18 -4.52
N LEU A 48 19.28 64.54 -5.41
CA LEU A 48 20.67 64.06 -5.31
C LEU A 48 21.38 64.56 -4.05
N LEU A 49 21.15 65.80 -3.64
CA LEU A 49 21.70 66.33 -2.39
C LEU A 49 21.08 65.65 -1.17
N GLU A 50 19.77 65.40 -1.19
CA GLU A 50 19.07 64.68 -0.12
C GLU A 50 19.56 63.23 0.00
N LEU A 51 19.70 62.52 -1.12
CA LEU A 51 20.26 61.17 -1.15
C LEU A 51 21.71 61.14 -0.66
N ARG A 52 22.54 62.11 -1.05
CA ARG A 52 23.91 62.24 -0.52
C ARG A 52 23.90 62.46 0.98
N SER A 53 23.09 63.38 1.49
CA SER A 53 22.94 63.62 2.93
C SER A 53 22.48 62.37 3.68
N ARG A 54 21.55 61.62 3.10
CA ARG A 54 21.08 60.34 3.64
C ARG A 54 22.15 59.26 3.63
N ILE A 55 23.00 59.21 2.61
CA ILE A 55 24.16 58.32 2.57
C ILE A 55 25.18 58.72 3.63
N PHE A 56 25.49 60.01 3.77
CA PHE A 56 26.43 60.50 4.80
C PHE A 56 25.95 60.21 6.23
N SER A 57 24.66 60.41 6.51
CA SER A 57 24.09 60.05 7.82
C SER A 57 24.07 58.54 8.07
N LYS A 58 23.83 57.72 7.04
CA LYS A 58 23.94 56.26 7.14
C LYS A 58 25.38 55.80 7.35
N GLU A 59 26.34 56.40 6.65
CA GLU A 59 27.77 56.14 6.85
C GLU A 59 28.20 56.53 8.27
N ALA A 60 27.77 57.70 8.77
CA ALA A 60 28.06 58.12 10.15
C ALA A 60 27.52 57.12 11.18
N SER A 61 26.24 56.70 11.06
CA SER A 61 25.67 55.69 11.96
C SER A 61 26.33 54.32 11.83
N PHE A 62 26.84 53.96 10.65
CA PHE A 62 27.61 52.74 10.46
C PHE A 62 28.97 52.81 11.17
N GLN A 63 29.67 53.94 11.08
CA GLN A 63 30.93 54.17 11.79
C GLN A 63 30.74 54.16 13.30
N GLU A 64 29.63 54.73 13.82
CA GLU A 64 29.26 54.66 15.24
C GLU A 64 29.02 53.21 15.69
N LEU A 65 28.22 52.44 14.94
CA LEU A 65 27.99 51.02 15.25
C LEU A 65 29.27 50.19 15.18
N LYS A 66 30.19 50.53 14.27
CA LYS A 66 31.49 49.87 14.17
C LYS A 66 32.37 50.19 15.39
N ALA A 67 32.43 51.45 15.81
CA ALA A 67 33.14 51.85 17.03
C ALA A 67 32.55 51.19 18.28
N GLU A 68 31.21 51.07 18.36
CA GLU A 68 30.54 50.37 19.44
C GLU A 68 30.88 48.88 19.45
N ALA A 69 30.88 48.22 18.28
CA ALA A 69 31.29 46.82 18.15
C ALA A 69 32.76 46.59 18.53
N GLU A 70 33.66 47.51 18.19
CA GLU A 70 35.06 47.48 18.62
C GLU A 70 35.19 47.67 20.13
N SER A 71 34.43 48.59 20.72
CA SER A 71 34.35 48.79 22.18
C SER A 71 33.86 47.53 22.91
N TYR A 72 32.83 46.85 22.39
CA TYR A 72 32.37 45.57 22.96
C TYR A 72 33.43 44.47 22.89
N LYS A 73 34.17 44.37 21.77
CA LYS A 73 35.26 43.40 21.63
C LYS A 73 36.39 43.69 22.62
N GLU A 74 36.76 44.95 22.79
CA GLU A 74 37.78 45.36 23.74
C GLU A 74 37.33 45.09 25.19
N ASN A 75 36.08 45.42 25.52
CA ASN A 75 35.52 45.16 26.84
C ASN A 75 35.45 43.66 27.15
N ASN A 76 35.07 42.84 26.18
CA ASN A 76 35.07 41.38 26.31
C ASN A 76 36.50 40.83 26.50
N ALA A 77 37.49 41.35 25.77
CA ALA A 77 38.90 40.98 25.94
C ALA A 77 39.44 41.38 27.31
N ARG A 78 39.06 42.57 27.83
CA ARG A 78 39.37 43.01 29.19
C ARG A 78 38.73 42.11 30.25
N GLN A 79 37.46 41.76 30.09
CA GLN A 79 36.75 40.83 30.99
C GLN A 79 37.36 39.43 30.96
N MET A 80 37.73 38.91 29.79
CA MET A 80 38.40 37.62 29.65
C MET A 80 39.78 37.62 30.32
N SER A 81 40.55 38.71 30.15
CA SER A 81 41.86 38.85 30.79
C SER A 81 41.74 38.95 32.32
N LEU A 82 40.70 39.64 32.82
CA LEU A 82 40.39 39.70 34.24
C LEU A 82 39.97 38.32 34.78
N LEU A 83 39.13 37.58 34.07
CA LEU A 83 38.74 36.23 34.44
C LEU A 83 39.94 35.29 34.52
N LEU A 84 40.84 35.33 33.53
CA LEU A 84 42.08 34.55 33.56
C LEU A 84 42.97 34.93 34.75
N SER A 85 43.13 36.22 35.02
CA SER A 85 43.88 36.70 36.19
C SER A 85 43.27 36.23 37.52
N LEU A 86 41.95 36.29 37.66
CA LEU A 86 41.24 35.79 38.84
C LEU A 86 41.36 34.26 38.97
N GLN A 87 41.30 33.52 37.88
CA GLN A 87 41.51 32.06 37.87
C GLN A 87 42.93 31.70 38.31
N THR A 88 43.95 32.37 37.77
CA THR A 88 45.34 32.19 38.20
C THR A 88 45.50 32.52 39.69
N ARG A 89 44.88 33.61 40.16
CA ARG A 89 44.94 34.00 41.56
C ARG A 89 44.26 33.01 42.50
N ILE A 90 43.14 32.41 42.09
CA ILE A 90 42.47 31.35 42.85
C ILE A 90 43.39 30.12 42.94
N GLN A 91 43.99 29.71 41.82
CA GLN A 91 44.91 28.58 41.80
C GLN A 91 46.14 28.82 42.70
N GLU A 92 46.74 30.02 42.64
CA GLU A 92 47.83 30.42 43.56
C GLU A 92 47.40 30.33 45.02
N MET A 93 46.21 30.83 45.38
CA MET A 93 45.70 30.73 46.75
C MET A 93 45.40 29.29 47.19
N GLU A 94 44.95 28.42 46.28
CA GLU A 94 44.75 27.00 46.55
C GLU A 94 46.08 26.27 46.80
N GLU A 95 47.11 26.56 46.00
CA GLU A 95 48.47 26.06 46.19
C GLU A 95 49.07 26.56 47.52
N GLU A 96 48.92 27.86 47.83
CA GLU A 96 49.31 28.45 49.11
C GLU A 96 48.58 27.78 50.29
N ALA A 97 47.27 27.52 50.18
CA ALA A 97 46.50 26.83 51.22
C ALA A 97 46.95 25.38 51.43
N CYS A 98 47.33 24.69 50.35
CA CYS A 98 47.89 23.33 50.43
C CYS A 98 49.25 23.32 51.15
N VAL A 99 50.13 24.28 50.84
CA VAL A 99 51.40 24.48 51.53
C VAL A 99 51.18 24.87 52.99
N LEU A 100 50.21 25.72 53.28
CA LEU A 100 49.88 26.14 54.65
C LEU A 100 49.34 24.96 55.48
N SER A 101 48.51 24.11 54.87
CA SER A 101 47.96 22.90 55.50
C SER A 101 49.05 21.88 55.83
N THR A 102 49.98 21.64 54.90
CA THR A 102 51.12 20.74 55.13
C THR A 102 52.07 21.30 56.20
N SER A 103 52.37 22.60 56.17
CA SER A 103 53.17 23.30 57.19
C SER A 103 52.49 23.25 58.57
N LYS A 104 51.18 23.50 58.65
CA LYS A 104 50.39 23.38 59.88
C LYS A 104 50.48 21.97 60.46
N ASN A 105 50.26 20.94 59.65
CA ASN A 105 50.33 19.55 60.11
C ASN A 105 51.74 19.20 60.64
N GLN A 106 52.78 19.73 60.02
CA GLN A 106 54.17 19.55 60.48
C GLN A 106 54.47 20.30 61.78
N ALA A 107 53.97 21.54 61.93
CA ALA A 107 54.09 22.31 63.16
C ALA A 107 53.32 21.67 64.31
N GLU A 108 52.14 21.12 64.06
CA GLU A 108 51.31 20.40 65.04
C GLU A 108 52.01 19.13 65.53
N LEU A 109 52.62 18.36 64.62
CA LEU A 109 53.43 17.19 64.98
C LEU A 109 54.65 17.60 65.84
N THR A 110 55.31 18.69 65.49
CA THR A 110 56.47 19.23 66.25
C THR A 110 56.05 19.71 67.64
N ALA A 111 54.91 20.39 67.74
CA ALA A 111 54.35 20.82 69.03
C ALA A 111 53.98 19.61 69.90
N GLN A 112 53.40 18.55 69.32
CA GLN A 112 53.05 17.34 70.05
C GLN A 112 54.28 16.63 70.64
N VAL A 113 55.40 16.60 69.90
CA VAL A 113 56.69 16.09 70.40
C VAL A 113 57.21 16.95 71.56
N ALA A 114 57.22 18.27 71.41
CA ALA A 114 57.67 19.20 72.46
C ALA A 114 56.79 19.17 73.73
N PHE A 115 55.49 18.92 73.58
CA PHE A 115 54.59 18.71 74.73
C PHE A 115 54.92 17.44 75.50
N LYS A 116 55.26 16.36 74.79
CA LYS A 116 55.67 15.10 75.41
C LYS A 116 56.98 15.26 76.18
N GLU A 117 57.97 15.92 75.59
CA GLU A 117 59.26 16.22 76.24
C GLU A 117 59.08 17.14 77.47
N ASN A 118 58.24 18.18 77.39
CA ASN A 118 57.94 19.04 78.54
C ASN A 118 57.26 18.29 79.69
N TRP A 119 56.39 17.33 79.36
CA TRP A 119 55.72 16.52 80.36
C TRP A 119 56.73 15.62 81.10
N GLU A 120 57.64 14.98 80.37
CA GLU A 120 58.73 14.15 80.93
C GLU A 120 59.66 14.98 81.83
N LEU A 121 60.06 16.18 81.40
CA LEU A 121 60.89 17.10 82.21
C LEU A 121 60.19 17.57 83.50
N LYS A 122 58.86 17.77 83.44
CA LYS A 122 58.08 18.20 84.60
C LYS A 122 58.00 17.10 85.66
N GLU A 123 57.91 15.85 85.24
CA GLU A 123 57.93 14.68 86.13
C GLU A 123 59.29 14.54 86.82
N GLU A 124 60.39 14.74 86.09
CA GLU A 124 61.74 14.69 86.65
C GLU A 124 62.04 15.85 87.63
N LEU A 125 61.54 17.07 87.34
CA LEU A 125 61.65 18.21 88.26
C LEU A 125 60.89 17.94 89.57
N HIS A 126 59.71 17.33 89.49
CA HIS A 126 58.93 16.97 90.67
C HIS A 126 59.66 15.93 91.54
N GLU A 127 60.38 14.99 90.94
CA GLU A 127 61.17 14.00 91.68
C GLU A 127 62.39 14.63 92.38
N GLN A 128 63.07 15.58 91.73
CA GLN A 128 64.20 16.29 92.35
C GLN A 128 63.76 17.21 93.50
N ASN A 129 62.61 17.87 93.36
CA ASN A 129 62.06 18.73 94.40
C ASN A 129 61.68 17.92 95.67
N ALA A 130 61.19 16.69 95.50
CA ALA A 130 60.92 15.77 96.60
C ALA A 130 62.20 15.35 97.36
N LYS A 131 63.32 15.20 96.65
CA LYS A 131 64.63 14.90 97.25
C LYS A 131 65.20 16.11 98.02
N LEU A 132 65.01 17.32 97.53
CA LEU A 132 65.48 18.56 98.16
C LEU A 132 64.77 18.85 99.50
N ASN A 133 63.44 18.68 99.55
CA ASN A 133 62.67 18.93 100.77
C ASN A 133 63.09 17.99 101.92
N LYS A 134 63.45 16.75 101.62
CA LYS A 134 63.93 15.79 102.62
C LYS A 134 65.23 16.24 103.31
N TYR A 135 66.13 16.92 102.59
CA TYR A 135 67.38 17.45 103.16
C TYR A 135 67.18 18.73 103.97
N LEU A 136 66.11 19.49 103.71
CA LEU A 136 65.78 20.71 104.47
C LEU A 136 65.26 20.38 105.88
N ASP A 137 64.42 19.35 105.99
CA ASP A 137 63.83 18.92 107.27
C ASP A 137 64.88 18.46 108.30
N GLU A 138 65.95 17.79 107.84
CA GLU A 138 67.06 17.32 108.69
C GLU A 138 67.95 18.47 109.21
N CYS A 139 67.96 19.61 108.52
CA CYS A 139 68.79 20.78 108.87
C CYS A 139 68.11 21.71 109.90
N GLU A 140 66.77 21.79 109.86
CA GLU A 140 65.98 22.64 110.78
C GLU A 140 66.03 22.16 112.24
N GLU A 141 66.06 20.84 112.49
CA GLU A 141 66.09 20.28 113.85
C GLU A 141 67.37 20.65 114.61
N SER A 142 68.51 20.70 113.91
CA SER A 142 69.82 21.01 114.51
C SER A 142 69.98 22.49 114.90
N MET A 143 69.23 23.40 114.26
CA MET A 143 69.34 24.86 114.46
C MET A 143 68.46 25.37 115.63
N SER A 144 67.43 24.62 116.01
CA SER A 144 66.46 24.97 117.06
C SER A 144 67.05 25.02 118.48
N GLN A 145 68.07 24.20 118.79
CA GLN A 145 68.63 24.11 120.14
C GLN A 145 69.67 25.19 120.47
N ALA A 146 70.45 25.66 119.50
CA ALA A 146 71.47 26.69 119.71
C ALA A 146 70.88 28.10 119.92
N SER A 147 69.65 28.33 119.44
CA SER A 147 69.03 29.66 119.32
C SER A 147 68.35 30.20 120.60
N LYS A 148 68.25 29.41 121.68
CA LYS A 148 67.52 29.82 122.91
C LYS A 148 68.36 30.64 123.89
N ILE A 149 69.69 30.58 123.81
CA ILE A 149 70.58 31.15 124.83
C ILE A 149 71.22 32.49 124.40
N SER A 150 71.48 32.72 123.10
CA SER A 150 72.00 34.01 122.58
C SER A 150 70.96 35.14 122.55
N ARG A 151 69.68 34.76 122.50
CA ARG A 151 68.56 35.66 122.22
C ARG A 151 68.44 36.86 123.17
N LYS A 152 68.40 36.67 124.48
CA LYS A 152 67.82 37.70 125.38
C LYS A 152 68.57 39.02 125.57
N TYR A 153 69.84 39.12 125.19
CA TYR A 153 70.66 40.32 125.48
C TYR A 153 71.24 40.97 124.22
N GLU A 154 71.42 40.21 123.14
CA GLU A 154 71.55 40.77 121.80
C GLU A 154 70.18 41.27 121.29
N GLU A 155 69.05 40.71 121.74
CA GLU A 155 67.71 41.05 121.27
C GLU A 155 67.37 42.55 121.31
N LEU A 156 67.82 43.38 122.26
CA LEU A 156 67.35 44.79 122.31
C LEU A 156 68.23 45.77 121.50
N LEU A 157 69.54 45.50 121.40
CA LEU A 157 70.47 46.32 120.60
C LEU A 157 70.58 45.80 119.16
N ALA A 158 70.41 44.49 118.95
CA ALA A 158 70.17 43.88 117.64
C ALA A 158 68.70 43.96 117.23
N GLU A 159 67.71 44.30 118.07
CA GLU A 159 66.37 44.64 117.57
C GLU A 159 66.45 45.91 116.73
N LEU A 160 67.04 46.99 117.24
CA LEU A 160 67.15 48.24 116.47
C LEU A 160 68.15 48.16 115.31
N SER A 161 69.26 47.43 115.46
CA SER A 161 70.23 47.17 114.37
C SER A 161 69.78 46.11 113.37
N GLY A 162 69.01 45.13 113.84
CA GLY A 162 68.41 44.06 113.05
C GLY A 162 67.14 44.49 112.33
N PHE A 163 66.30 45.36 112.91
CA PHE A 163 65.17 46.00 112.21
C PHE A 163 65.66 46.82 111.01
N LEU A 164 66.89 47.35 111.07
CA LEU A 164 67.49 48.21 110.04
C LEU A 164 68.61 47.52 109.24
N GLY A 165 68.89 46.22 109.51
CA GLY A 165 69.85 45.39 108.78
C GLY A 165 71.26 45.97 108.64
N THR A 166 71.75 46.72 109.63
CA THR A 166 73.09 47.34 109.59
C THR A 166 73.95 46.90 110.77
N ASP A 167 75.19 46.46 110.48
CA ASP A 167 76.15 46.06 111.51
C ASP A 167 76.76 47.30 112.16
N ILE A 168 76.37 47.52 113.40
CA ILE A 168 76.84 48.61 114.26
C ILE A 168 78.02 48.20 115.14
N ARG A 169 78.45 46.92 115.11
CA ARG A 169 79.50 46.39 116.01
C ARG A 169 80.84 47.13 115.92
N GLU A 170 81.19 47.68 114.76
CA GLU A 170 82.48 48.35 114.54
C GLU A 170 82.36 49.88 114.42
N LYS A 171 81.16 50.44 114.62
CA LYS A 171 80.94 51.89 114.46
C LYS A 171 81.12 52.59 115.80
N GLU A 172 82.01 53.58 115.88
CA GLU A 172 82.31 54.34 117.11
C GLU A 172 81.06 55.02 117.73
N LYS A 173 79.99 55.24 116.94
CA LYS A 173 78.68 55.73 117.39
C LYS A 173 77.52 55.01 116.68
N PRO A 174 77.06 53.85 117.19
CA PRO A 174 76.02 53.01 116.59
C PRO A 174 74.72 53.74 116.19
N GLN A 175 74.32 54.73 116.99
CA GLN A 175 73.01 55.37 116.90
C GLN A 175 72.85 56.38 115.74
N GLU A 176 73.92 57.09 115.35
CA GLU A 176 73.90 58.05 114.21
C GLU A 176 73.90 57.31 112.86
N HIS A 177 74.64 56.21 112.77
CA HIS A 177 74.68 55.32 111.59
C HIS A 177 73.31 54.67 111.33
N LEU A 178 72.63 54.23 112.41
CA LEU A 178 71.26 53.72 112.31
C LEU A 178 70.29 54.80 111.77
N THR A 179 70.47 56.07 112.11
CA THR A 179 69.61 57.18 111.64
C THR A 179 69.78 57.48 110.14
N SER A 180 71.02 57.46 109.63
CA SER A 180 71.26 57.58 108.18
C SER A 180 70.68 56.40 107.41
N LYS A 181 70.81 55.18 107.94
CA LYS A 181 70.25 53.98 107.32
C LYS A 181 68.71 54.01 107.27
N VAL A 182 68.06 54.52 108.33
CA VAL A 182 66.61 54.78 108.32
C VAL A 182 66.22 55.72 107.16
N SER A 183 66.99 56.77 106.89
CA SER A 183 66.69 57.71 105.80
C SER A 183 66.79 57.09 104.40
N GLU A 184 67.74 56.17 104.20
CA GLU A 184 67.87 55.39 102.97
C GLU A 184 66.71 54.41 102.81
N ILE A 185 66.36 53.66 103.86
CA ILE A 185 65.22 52.74 103.89
C ILE A 185 63.90 53.49 103.63
N CYS A 186 63.76 54.74 104.10
CA CYS A 186 62.60 55.58 103.79
C CYS A 186 62.52 55.95 102.29
N LYS A 187 63.66 56.26 101.65
CA LYS A 187 63.71 56.52 100.20
C LYS A 187 63.44 55.25 99.39
N GLU A 188 64.03 54.13 99.77
CA GLU A 188 63.77 52.82 99.16
C GLU A 188 62.30 52.42 99.32
N ASN A 189 61.70 52.61 100.50
CA ASN A 189 60.26 52.41 100.70
C ASN A 189 59.40 53.31 99.82
N LEU A 190 59.80 54.57 99.62
CA LEU A 190 59.11 55.46 98.69
C LEU A 190 59.15 54.87 97.27
N THR A 191 60.33 54.44 96.81
CA THR A 191 60.47 53.82 95.48
C THR A 191 59.75 52.48 95.34
N LEU A 192 59.71 51.65 96.38
CA LEU A 192 58.95 50.40 96.41
C LEU A 192 57.46 50.68 96.41
N LYS A 193 57.01 51.73 97.12
CA LYS A 193 55.62 52.16 97.11
C LYS A 193 55.21 52.67 95.74
N ASP A 194 56.08 53.41 95.05
CA ASP A 194 55.88 53.81 93.65
C ASP A 194 55.86 52.60 92.71
N GLN A 195 56.73 51.60 92.91
CA GLN A 195 56.70 50.34 92.15
C GLN A 195 55.44 49.52 92.41
N VAL A 196 54.97 49.44 93.65
CA VAL A 196 53.72 48.77 94.00
C VAL A 196 52.53 49.49 93.37
N ALA A 197 52.51 50.83 93.39
CA ALA A 197 51.49 51.61 92.71
C ALA A 197 51.49 51.36 91.19
N ALA A 198 52.67 51.33 90.57
CA ALA A 198 52.81 51.00 89.14
C ALA A 198 52.36 49.56 88.82
N LEU A 199 52.67 48.58 89.67
CA LEU A 199 52.21 47.20 89.52
C LEU A 199 50.70 47.07 89.73
N GLN A 200 50.11 47.80 90.69
CA GLN A 200 48.67 47.85 90.88
C GLN A 200 47.96 48.47 89.67
N GLU A 201 48.51 49.54 89.10
CA GLU A 201 48.01 50.14 87.87
C GLU A 201 48.10 49.17 86.69
N ALA A 202 49.23 48.47 86.53
CA ALA A 202 49.40 47.45 85.49
C ALA A 202 48.42 46.27 85.64
N ILE A 203 48.17 45.80 86.87
CA ILE A 203 47.16 44.77 87.15
C ILE A 203 45.77 45.29 86.78
N HIS A 204 45.41 46.50 87.20
CA HIS A 204 44.12 47.10 86.86
C HIS A 204 43.94 47.26 85.33
N VAL A 205 44.98 47.72 84.62
CA VAL A 205 44.97 47.81 83.15
C VAL A 205 44.76 46.41 82.54
N HIS A 206 45.50 45.40 82.98
CA HIS A 206 45.35 44.04 82.48
C HIS A 206 43.96 43.45 82.80
N GLU A 207 43.38 43.73 83.97
CA GLU A 207 42.01 43.32 84.31
C GLU A 207 40.97 43.97 83.39
N MET A 208 41.14 45.26 83.09
CA MET A 208 40.29 46.00 82.17
C MET A 208 40.44 45.48 80.73
N GLU A 209 41.66 45.19 80.28
CA GLU A 209 41.93 44.58 78.97
C GLU A 209 41.36 43.16 78.87
N SER A 210 41.51 42.36 79.93
CA SER A 210 40.94 41.02 80.03
C SER A 210 39.41 41.07 79.98
N LYS A 211 38.80 42.05 80.65
CA LYS A 211 37.35 42.29 80.60
C LYS A 211 36.89 42.70 79.20
N ALA A 212 37.56 43.65 78.56
CA ALA A 212 37.28 44.07 77.19
C ALA A 212 37.43 42.91 76.19
N SER A 213 38.41 42.04 76.41
CA SER A 213 38.64 40.83 75.61
C SER A 213 37.50 39.83 75.77
N ARG A 214 37.05 39.56 77.01
CA ARG A 214 35.89 38.69 77.27
C ARG A 214 34.61 39.23 76.63
N GLU A 215 34.38 40.55 76.72
CA GLU A 215 33.23 41.20 76.08
C GLU A 215 33.28 41.09 74.55
N THR A 216 34.46 41.23 73.96
CA THR A 216 34.67 41.06 72.52
C THR A 216 34.44 39.62 72.08
N ILE A 217 34.96 38.64 72.82
CA ILE A 217 34.68 37.22 72.58
C ILE A 217 33.18 36.95 72.67
N THR A 218 32.50 37.46 73.68
CA THR A 218 31.05 37.27 73.86
C THR A 218 30.27 37.87 72.69
N ARG A 219 30.67 39.06 72.20
CA ARG A 219 30.08 39.70 71.02
C ARG A 219 30.30 38.85 69.77
N LEU A 220 31.53 38.39 69.52
CA LEU A 220 31.86 37.53 68.39
C LEU A 220 31.10 36.20 68.43
N VAL A 221 30.97 35.56 69.59
CA VAL A 221 30.14 34.35 69.76
C VAL A 221 28.68 34.65 69.45
N SER A 222 28.15 35.80 69.86
CA SER A 222 26.78 36.22 69.52
C SER A 222 26.59 36.48 68.02
N GLU A 223 27.62 36.98 67.33
CA GLU A 223 27.62 37.18 65.88
C GLU A 223 27.72 35.85 65.14
N VAL A 224 28.62 34.95 65.55
CA VAL A 224 28.76 33.59 64.99
C VAL A 224 27.46 32.81 65.16
N THR A 225 26.82 32.87 66.33
CA THR A 225 25.54 32.18 66.54
C THR A 225 24.40 32.78 65.71
N LYS A 226 24.38 34.11 65.48
CA LYS A 226 23.44 34.75 64.55
C LYS A 226 23.69 34.29 63.12
N GLU A 227 24.94 34.27 62.66
CA GLU A 227 25.30 33.81 61.32
C GLU A 227 25.02 32.32 61.14
N GLN A 228 25.27 31.49 62.15
CA GLN A 228 24.92 30.07 62.12
C GLN A 228 23.40 29.85 62.00
N LYS A 229 22.58 30.67 62.69
CA LYS A 229 21.12 30.65 62.53
C LYS A 229 20.70 31.09 61.13
N LYS A 230 21.31 32.14 60.56
CA LYS A 230 21.05 32.57 59.19
C LYS A 230 21.44 31.50 58.17
N ALA A 231 22.61 30.89 58.33
CA ALA A 231 23.08 29.78 57.50
C ALA A 231 22.12 28.58 57.56
N ALA A 232 21.66 28.21 58.76
CA ALA A 232 20.64 27.17 58.91
C ALA A 232 19.32 27.53 58.21
N GLY A 233 18.90 28.81 58.27
CA GLY A 233 17.77 29.33 57.50
C GLY A 233 17.98 29.19 55.98
N TYR A 234 19.16 29.56 55.48
CA TYR A 234 19.49 29.40 54.06
C TYR A 234 19.48 27.94 53.61
N TYR A 235 19.95 26.99 54.43
CA TYR A 235 19.85 25.57 54.11
C TYR A 235 18.39 25.10 54.02
N GLN A 236 17.52 25.54 54.93
CA GLN A 236 16.09 25.21 54.87
C GLN A 236 15.42 25.81 53.64
N ASP A 237 15.72 27.06 53.31
CA ASP A 237 15.22 27.73 52.11
C ASP A 237 15.72 27.02 50.85
N MET A 238 17.00 26.63 50.80
CA MET A 238 17.58 25.88 49.68
C MET A 238 16.92 24.51 49.52
N GLU A 239 16.66 23.79 50.61
CA GLU A 239 15.94 22.50 50.58
C GLU A 239 14.50 22.68 50.08
N LYS A 240 13.82 23.75 50.52
CA LYS A 240 12.46 24.08 50.05
C LYS A 240 12.46 24.41 48.56
N LEU A 241 13.39 25.26 48.10
CA LEU A 241 13.59 25.58 46.69
C LEU A 241 13.92 24.33 45.86
N SER A 242 14.71 23.40 46.38
CA SER A 242 15.00 22.12 45.73
C SER A 242 13.72 21.28 45.55
N LYS A 243 12.89 21.16 46.60
CA LYS A 243 11.61 20.44 46.52
C LYS A 243 10.64 21.10 45.55
N ASP A 244 10.57 22.44 45.57
CA ASP A 244 9.72 23.21 44.65
C ASP A 244 10.20 23.03 43.20
N LEU A 245 11.52 23.02 42.95
CA LEU A 245 12.12 22.75 41.65
C LEU A 245 11.77 21.35 41.15
N ASP A 246 11.92 20.32 41.98
CA ASP A 246 11.54 18.94 41.63
C ASP A 246 10.05 18.84 41.28
N SER A 247 9.19 19.49 42.06
CA SER A 247 7.75 19.55 41.79
C SER A 247 7.44 20.26 40.47
N ALA A 248 8.17 21.33 40.13
CA ALA A 248 8.03 22.06 38.89
C ALA A 248 8.53 21.24 37.69
N ILE A 249 9.62 20.47 37.85
CA ILE A 249 10.14 19.56 36.82
C ILE A 249 9.09 18.49 36.50
N ILE A 250 8.47 17.87 37.51
CA ILE A 250 7.43 16.86 37.31
C ILE A 250 6.22 17.47 36.57
N ARG A 251 5.77 18.67 36.98
CA ARG A 251 4.68 19.38 36.29
C ARG A 251 5.02 19.68 34.84
N ARG A 252 6.24 20.15 34.56
CA ARG A 252 6.72 20.40 33.19
C ARG A 252 6.71 19.12 32.35
N GLN A 253 7.20 18.00 32.89
CA GLN A 253 7.20 16.71 32.19
C GLN A 253 5.77 16.23 31.86
N ASN A 254 4.83 16.42 32.78
CA ASN A 254 3.42 16.10 32.55
C ASN A 254 2.83 16.96 31.42
N LEU A 255 3.09 18.28 31.44
CA LEU A 255 2.65 19.18 30.37
C LEU A 255 3.30 18.86 29.02
N GLU A 256 4.58 18.48 29.00
CA GLU A 256 5.25 18.03 27.77
C GLU A 256 4.63 16.76 27.21
N MET A 257 4.22 15.82 28.08
CA MET A 257 3.49 14.62 27.66
C MET A 257 2.11 14.98 27.09
N GLU A 258 1.41 15.92 27.71
CA GLU A 258 0.12 16.41 27.23
C GLU A 258 0.25 17.13 25.87
N ILE A 259 1.27 17.97 25.71
CA ILE A 259 1.59 18.62 24.43
C ILE A 259 1.83 17.59 23.34
N ARG A 260 2.63 16.55 23.61
CA ARG A 260 2.85 15.45 22.64
C ARG A 260 1.54 14.74 22.28
N ASN A 261 0.72 14.41 23.28
CA ASN A 261 -0.58 13.78 23.03
C ASN A 261 -1.52 14.69 22.20
N LEU A 262 -1.52 15.99 22.45
CA LEU A 262 -2.31 16.95 21.67
C LEU A 262 -1.77 17.11 20.25
N GLN A 263 -0.45 17.08 20.05
CA GLN A 263 0.17 17.05 18.72
C GLN A 263 -0.20 15.79 17.95
N ASP A 264 -0.16 14.62 18.59
CA ASP A 264 -0.59 13.35 17.98
C ASP A 264 -2.06 13.39 17.59
N LYS A 265 -2.93 13.91 18.46
CA LYS A 265 -4.36 14.13 18.15
C LYS A 265 -4.55 15.12 17.00
N LEU A 266 -3.79 16.21 16.97
CA LEU A 266 -3.86 17.21 15.91
C LEU A 266 -3.45 16.60 14.56
N THR A 267 -2.36 15.83 14.51
CA THR A 267 -1.92 15.17 13.27
C THR A 267 -2.90 14.10 12.82
N ALA A 268 -3.51 13.35 13.74
CA ALA A 268 -4.56 12.38 13.41
C ALA A 268 -5.81 13.09 12.85
N ASN A 269 -6.25 14.17 13.48
CA ASN A 269 -7.37 14.98 12.99
C ASN A 269 -7.07 15.62 11.63
N GLN A 270 -5.84 16.09 11.41
CA GLN A 270 -5.42 16.64 10.12
C GLN A 270 -5.50 15.58 9.02
N LYS A 271 -4.99 14.36 9.27
CA LYS A 271 -5.11 13.23 8.34
C LYS A 271 -6.58 12.88 8.05
N ALA A 272 -7.43 12.85 9.07
CA ALA A 272 -8.85 12.57 8.91
C ALA A 272 -9.56 13.67 8.10
N LEU A 273 -9.22 14.94 8.33
CA LEU A 273 -9.73 16.07 7.56
C LEU A 273 -9.30 15.98 6.10
N ASP A 274 -8.04 15.65 5.83
CA ASP A 274 -7.53 15.54 4.46
C ASP A 274 -8.16 14.33 3.73
N ALA A 275 -8.39 13.22 4.43
CA ALA A 275 -9.17 12.10 3.90
C ALA A 275 -10.61 12.52 3.56
N SER A 276 -11.29 13.23 4.46
CA SER A 276 -12.66 13.73 4.22
C SER A 276 -12.72 14.73 3.07
N LYS A 277 -11.72 15.62 2.92
CA LYS A 277 -11.60 16.51 1.76
C LYS A 277 -11.44 15.72 0.45
N GLN A 278 -10.64 14.66 0.46
CA GLN A 278 -10.45 13.81 -0.71
C GLN A 278 -11.75 13.05 -1.06
N GLU A 279 -12.47 12.53 -0.08
CA GLU A 279 -13.79 11.94 -0.27
C GLU A 279 -14.80 12.95 -0.84
N LEU A 280 -14.83 14.17 -0.31
CA LEU A 280 -15.67 15.25 -0.80
C LEU A 280 -15.36 15.59 -2.27
N HIS A 281 -14.08 15.69 -2.61
CA HIS A 281 -13.65 15.93 -3.99
C HIS A 281 -14.10 14.79 -4.92
N ASN A 282 -13.94 13.53 -4.49
CA ASN A 282 -14.40 12.37 -5.25
C ASN A 282 -15.93 12.40 -5.44
N LEU A 283 -16.69 12.67 -4.37
CA LEU A 283 -18.14 12.85 -4.43
C LEU A 283 -18.53 13.98 -5.40
N GLN A 284 -17.86 15.12 -5.34
CA GLN A 284 -18.11 16.24 -6.25
C GLN A 284 -17.84 15.86 -7.71
N SER A 285 -16.75 15.14 -7.98
CA SER A 285 -16.44 14.64 -9.33
C SER A 285 -17.54 13.69 -9.82
N SER A 286 -17.96 12.72 -9.00
CA SER A 286 -19.04 11.79 -9.35
C SER A 286 -20.39 12.50 -9.57
N SER A 287 -20.69 13.51 -8.76
CA SER A 287 -21.89 14.35 -8.93
C SER A 287 -21.83 15.11 -10.25
N SER A 288 -20.66 15.64 -10.62
CA SER A 288 -20.49 16.36 -11.89
C SER A 288 -20.63 15.43 -13.10
N GLU A 289 -20.19 14.17 -12.98
CA GLU A 289 -20.36 13.14 -14.00
C GLU A 289 -21.82 12.69 -14.14
N LEU A 290 -22.51 12.50 -13.02
CA LEU A 290 -23.95 12.22 -13.00
C LEU A 290 -24.73 13.38 -13.61
N ASP A 291 -24.41 14.62 -13.28
CA ASP A 291 -25.05 15.80 -13.87
C ASP A 291 -24.80 15.87 -15.39
N ARG A 292 -23.58 15.55 -15.85
CA ARG A 292 -23.27 15.46 -17.28
C ARG A 292 -24.12 14.39 -17.97
N SER A 293 -24.21 13.21 -17.35
CA SER A 293 -24.99 12.07 -17.87
C SER A 293 -26.50 12.36 -17.87
N LEU A 294 -26.99 13.07 -16.86
CA LEU A 294 -28.38 13.50 -16.78
C LEU A 294 -28.69 14.57 -17.82
N LYS A 295 -27.76 15.49 -18.09
CA LYS A 295 -27.88 16.46 -19.19
C LYS A 295 -27.90 15.76 -20.55
N SER A 296 -27.01 14.80 -20.80
CA SER A 296 -27.01 14.04 -22.06
C SER A 296 -28.29 13.24 -22.23
N SER A 297 -28.74 12.52 -21.19
CA SER A 297 -30.01 11.80 -21.21
C SER A 297 -31.22 12.72 -21.45
N ARG A 298 -31.24 13.92 -20.86
CA ARG A 298 -32.28 14.92 -21.15
C ARG A 298 -32.25 15.41 -22.60
N GLU A 299 -31.07 15.53 -23.19
CA GLU A 299 -30.92 15.88 -24.61
C GLU A 299 -31.42 14.75 -25.51
N GLU A 300 -31.07 13.51 -25.19
CA GLU A 300 -31.57 12.30 -25.86
C GLU A 300 -33.10 12.21 -25.78
N ILE A 301 -33.69 12.44 -24.60
CA ILE A 301 -35.15 12.50 -24.44
C ILE A 301 -35.74 13.62 -25.28
N ARG A 302 -35.12 14.81 -25.31
CA ARG A 302 -35.62 15.94 -26.12
C ARG A 302 -35.55 15.64 -27.62
N THR A 303 -34.48 15.02 -28.10
CA THR A 303 -34.32 14.60 -29.51
C THR A 303 -35.26 13.44 -29.88
N ALA A 304 -35.48 12.48 -28.98
CA ALA A 304 -36.47 11.43 -29.15
C ALA A 304 -37.90 11.98 -29.16
N GLN A 305 -38.20 12.95 -28.30
CA GLN A 305 -39.50 13.61 -28.27
C GLN A 305 -39.73 14.45 -29.53
N SER A 306 -38.73 15.20 -30.00
CA SER A 306 -38.84 15.97 -31.24
C SER A 306 -39.03 15.06 -32.45
N SER A 307 -38.32 13.93 -32.51
CA SER A 307 -38.52 12.94 -33.58
C SER A 307 -39.89 12.26 -33.51
N LEU A 308 -40.41 11.97 -32.30
CA LEU A 308 -41.78 11.47 -32.13
C LEU A 308 -42.83 12.49 -32.59
N VAL A 309 -42.65 13.78 -32.29
CA VAL A 309 -43.54 14.84 -32.77
C VAL A 309 -43.47 14.92 -34.30
N ALA A 310 -42.28 14.95 -34.89
CA ALA A 310 -42.11 14.96 -36.34
C ALA A 310 -42.72 13.72 -37.00
N PHE A 311 -42.61 12.54 -36.39
CA PHE A 311 -43.24 11.32 -36.86
C PHE A 311 -44.78 11.39 -36.79
N LYS A 312 -45.33 11.90 -35.68
CA LYS A 312 -46.77 12.15 -35.53
C LYS A 312 -47.27 13.16 -36.58
N GLU A 313 -46.48 14.19 -36.90
CA GLU A 313 -46.76 15.13 -37.99
C GLU A 313 -46.76 14.45 -39.36
N GLN A 314 -45.76 13.62 -39.67
CA GLN A 314 -45.71 12.87 -40.92
C GLN A 314 -46.90 11.91 -41.08
N ILE A 315 -47.28 11.20 -40.02
CA ILE A 315 -48.46 10.32 -40.08
C ILE A 315 -49.73 11.15 -40.27
N ALA A 316 -49.88 12.25 -39.54
CA ALA A 316 -51.06 13.10 -39.67
C ALA A 316 -51.19 13.72 -41.06
N THR A 317 -50.08 14.13 -41.70
CA THR A 317 -50.12 14.63 -43.08
C THR A 317 -50.46 13.52 -44.08
N LEU A 318 -49.92 12.31 -43.93
CA LEU A 318 -50.25 11.15 -44.78
C LEU A 318 -51.70 10.70 -44.66
N LEU A 319 -52.26 10.71 -43.44
CA LEU A 319 -53.65 10.34 -43.17
C LEU A 319 -54.65 11.47 -43.50
N SER A 320 -54.16 12.69 -43.66
CA SER A 320 -54.95 13.82 -44.16
C SER A 320 -55.21 13.65 -45.65
N GLY A 321 -56.47 13.82 -46.06
CA GLY A 321 -56.88 13.74 -47.45
C GLY A 321 -57.93 14.79 -47.77
N ARG A 322 -58.50 14.78 -48.99
CA ARG A 322 -59.54 15.77 -49.38
C ARG A 322 -60.75 15.83 -48.45
N SER A 323 -61.01 14.76 -47.69
CA SER A 323 -62.20 14.64 -46.83
C SER A 323 -61.98 15.05 -45.37
N ALA A 324 -60.75 15.08 -44.86
CA ALA A 324 -60.46 15.45 -43.47
C ALA A 324 -58.98 15.79 -43.26
N ILE A 325 -58.74 16.82 -42.44
CA ILE A 325 -57.40 17.21 -41.96
C ILE A 325 -57.21 16.60 -40.56
N VAL A 326 -56.18 15.78 -40.41
CA VAL A 326 -55.85 15.08 -39.16
C VAL A 326 -54.84 15.92 -38.39
N LYS A 327 -55.08 16.13 -37.09
CA LYS A 327 -54.11 16.80 -36.22
C LYS A 327 -52.97 15.84 -35.86
N PRO A 328 -51.73 16.32 -35.67
CA PRO A 328 -50.57 15.50 -35.26
C PRO A 328 -50.62 15.10 -33.79
N SER A 329 -51.75 14.52 -33.36
CA SER A 329 -51.94 13.93 -32.04
C SER A 329 -52.28 12.45 -32.18
N GLU A 330 -51.78 11.65 -31.26
CA GLU A 330 -51.97 10.19 -31.29
C GLU A 330 -53.45 9.79 -31.28
N LYS A 331 -54.25 10.47 -30.46
CA LYS A 331 -55.70 10.27 -30.42
C LYS A 331 -56.36 10.55 -31.77
N ALA A 332 -56.03 11.67 -32.42
CA ALA A 332 -56.63 12.03 -33.72
C ALA A 332 -56.16 11.11 -34.85
N ILE A 333 -54.90 10.67 -34.82
CA ILE A 333 -54.35 9.67 -35.74
C ILE A 333 -55.10 8.34 -35.60
N LEU A 334 -55.28 7.86 -34.36
CA LEU A 334 -55.99 6.60 -34.09
C LEU A 334 -57.46 6.67 -34.49
N GLU A 335 -58.16 7.77 -34.16
CA GLU A 335 -59.55 8.00 -34.56
C GLU A 335 -59.70 7.99 -36.09
N ARG A 336 -58.77 8.60 -36.82
CA ARG A 336 -58.79 8.57 -38.30
C ARG A 336 -58.50 7.18 -38.86
N ILE A 337 -57.54 6.44 -38.30
CA ILE A 337 -57.26 5.07 -38.73
C ILE A 337 -58.49 4.19 -38.51
N GLN A 338 -59.16 4.32 -37.37
CA GLN A 338 -60.40 3.60 -37.09
C GLN A 338 -61.52 3.98 -38.06
N GLU A 339 -61.69 5.26 -38.39
CA GLU A 339 -62.67 5.71 -39.38
C GLU A 339 -62.39 5.11 -40.78
N ILE A 340 -61.12 5.13 -41.22
CA ILE A 340 -60.70 4.52 -42.50
C ILE A 340 -60.97 3.02 -42.46
N LYS A 341 -60.63 2.35 -41.35
CA LYS A 341 -60.89 0.91 -41.16
C LYS A 341 -62.38 0.59 -41.26
N CYS A 342 -63.26 1.33 -40.58
CA CYS A 342 -64.71 1.14 -40.68
C CYS A 342 -65.23 1.39 -42.11
N LYS A 343 -64.67 2.37 -42.83
CA LYS A 343 -65.01 2.59 -44.25
C LYS A 343 -64.55 1.43 -45.13
N GLU A 344 -63.40 0.84 -44.84
CA GLU A 344 -62.91 -0.32 -45.59
C GLU A 344 -63.72 -1.58 -45.26
N GLU A 345 -64.02 -1.84 -44.00
CA GLU A 345 -64.90 -2.93 -43.56
C GLU A 345 -66.29 -2.81 -44.21
N SER A 346 -66.85 -1.59 -44.32
CA SER A 346 -68.14 -1.40 -45.02
C SER A 346 -68.05 -1.61 -46.53
N LYS A 347 -66.94 -1.26 -47.18
CA LYS A 347 -66.68 -1.65 -48.58
C LYS A 347 -66.46 -3.15 -48.72
N GLU A 348 -65.76 -3.79 -47.80
CA GLU A 348 -65.52 -5.25 -47.81
C GLU A 348 -66.84 -6.01 -47.66
N ILE A 349 -67.75 -5.53 -46.81
CA ILE A 349 -69.13 -6.03 -46.74
C ILE A 349 -69.83 -5.84 -48.09
N MET A 350 -69.70 -4.67 -48.74
CA MET A 350 -70.28 -4.42 -50.06
C MET A 350 -69.67 -5.32 -51.15
N VAL A 351 -68.36 -5.54 -51.12
CA VAL A 351 -67.64 -6.46 -52.02
C VAL A 351 -68.11 -7.87 -51.78
N SER A 352 -68.20 -8.34 -50.54
CA SER A 352 -68.74 -9.66 -50.18
C SER A 352 -70.19 -9.82 -50.67
N GLN A 353 -71.00 -8.76 -50.61
CA GLN A 353 -72.36 -8.75 -51.18
C GLN A 353 -72.33 -8.86 -52.71
N LEU A 354 -71.41 -8.18 -53.39
CA LEU A 354 -71.24 -8.30 -54.84
C LEU A 354 -70.68 -9.67 -55.23
N GLU A 355 -69.72 -10.22 -54.49
CA GLU A 355 -69.16 -11.56 -54.68
C GLU A 355 -70.24 -12.62 -54.50
N THR A 356 -71.10 -12.51 -53.49
CA THR A 356 -72.24 -13.42 -53.32
C THR A 356 -73.28 -13.27 -54.45
N GLN A 357 -73.49 -12.05 -54.98
CA GLN A 357 -74.31 -11.87 -56.19
C GLN A 357 -73.67 -12.50 -57.43
N ILE A 358 -72.36 -12.32 -57.63
CA ILE A 358 -71.60 -12.93 -58.72
C ILE A 358 -71.63 -14.44 -58.59
N ALA A 359 -71.45 -15.01 -57.38
CA ALA A 359 -71.52 -16.44 -57.14
C ALA A 359 -72.90 -17.00 -57.48
N LYS A 360 -73.99 -16.33 -57.06
CA LYS A 360 -75.37 -16.71 -57.44
C LYS A 360 -75.60 -16.66 -58.94
N LEU A 361 -75.09 -15.62 -59.62
CA LEU A 361 -75.19 -15.50 -61.08
C LEU A 361 -74.33 -16.56 -61.80
N THR A 362 -73.17 -16.89 -61.25
CA THR A 362 -72.26 -17.92 -61.77
C THR A 362 -72.88 -19.29 -61.61
N GLU A 363 -73.47 -19.61 -60.44
CA GLU A 363 -74.21 -20.85 -60.19
C GLU A 363 -75.44 -20.95 -61.11
N ALA A 364 -76.18 -19.86 -61.34
CA ALA A 364 -77.28 -19.84 -62.30
C ALA A 364 -76.79 -20.09 -63.75
N LEU A 365 -75.64 -19.52 -64.14
CA LEU A 365 -75.02 -19.73 -65.44
C LEU A 365 -74.49 -21.17 -65.59
N GLU A 366 -73.85 -21.73 -64.55
CA GLU A 366 -73.37 -23.11 -64.52
C GLU A 366 -74.54 -24.08 -64.61
N ASN A 367 -75.62 -23.86 -63.87
CA ASN A 367 -76.85 -24.64 -63.99
C ASN A 367 -77.43 -24.56 -65.42
N GLN A 368 -77.48 -23.37 -66.01
CA GLN A 368 -77.94 -23.20 -67.39
C GLN A 368 -77.01 -23.87 -68.41
N THR A 369 -75.70 -23.83 -68.17
CA THR A 369 -74.68 -24.50 -69.00
C THR A 369 -74.75 -26.01 -68.85
N GLY A 370 -74.99 -26.53 -67.65
CA GLY A 370 -75.22 -27.93 -67.35
C GLY A 370 -76.47 -28.45 -68.06
N LEU A 371 -77.59 -27.73 -67.96
CA LEU A 371 -78.81 -28.04 -68.72
C LEU A 371 -78.57 -28.03 -70.24
N TYR A 372 -77.78 -27.08 -70.74
CA TYR A 372 -77.41 -27.03 -72.15
C TYR A 372 -76.55 -28.24 -72.56
N GLN A 373 -75.55 -28.61 -71.77
CA GLN A 373 -74.72 -29.79 -72.01
C GLN A 373 -75.52 -31.09 -71.93
N GLU A 374 -76.43 -31.23 -70.96
CA GLU A 374 -77.34 -32.37 -70.86
C GLU A 374 -78.26 -32.49 -72.08
N ALA A 375 -78.80 -31.37 -72.58
CA ALA A 375 -79.58 -31.34 -73.81
C ALA A 375 -78.74 -31.77 -75.03
N LEU A 376 -77.48 -31.33 -75.08
CA LEU A 376 -76.54 -31.66 -76.15
C LEU A 376 -76.13 -33.15 -76.12
N GLU A 377 -75.89 -33.71 -74.93
CA GLU A 377 -75.68 -35.16 -74.75
C GLU A 377 -76.93 -35.98 -75.10
N ARG A 378 -78.13 -35.48 -74.78
CA ARG A 378 -79.39 -36.11 -75.23
C ARG A 378 -79.49 -36.13 -76.76
N SER A 379 -79.13 -35.02 -77.41
CA SER A 379 -79.07 -34.92 -78.87
C SER A 379 -78.06 -35.91 -79.46
N ARG A 380 -76.83 -35.99 -78.92
CA ARG A 380 -75.80 -36.94 -79.37
C ARG A 380 -76.23 -38.40 -79.18
N LYS A 381 -76.92 -38.72 -78.09
CA LYS A 381 -77.48 -40.07 -77.87
C LYS A 381 -78.57 -40.39 -78.89
N ALA A 382 -79.45 -39.44 -79.20
CA ALA A 382 -80.46 -39.61 -80.25
C ALA A 382 -79.82 -39.76 -81.64
N GLU A 383 -78.76 -39.01 -81.92
CA GLU A 383 -77.97 -39.11 -83.16
C GLU A 383 -77.30 -40.47 -83.29
N LYS A 384 -76.65 -40.99 -82.23
CA LYS A 384 -76.13 -42.36 -82.21
C LYS A 384 -77.21 -43.42 -82.41
N CYS A 385 -78.39 -43.25 -81.82
CA CYS A 385 -79.52 -44.14 -82.07
C CYS A 385 -79.95 -44.09 -83.54
N SER A 386 -79.96 -42.90 -84.15
CA SER A 386 -80.23 -42.73 -85.58
C SER A 386 -79.18 -43.41 -86.45
N GLU A 387 -77.88 -43.27 -86.15
CA GLU A 387 -76.80 -44.01 -86.83
C GLU A 387 -77.01 -45.52 -86.71
N THR A 388 -77.31 -46.04 -85.51
CA THR A 388 -77.56 -47.48 -85.35
C THR A 388 -78.79 -47.96 -86.13
N PHE A 389 -79.85 -47.17 -86.22
CA PHE A 389 -81.00 -47.51 -87.07
C PHE A 389 -80.65 -47.44 -88.56
N GLN A 390 -79.79 -46.51 -88.96
CA GLN A 390 -79.31 -46.40 -90.34
C GLN A 390 -78.42 -47.59 -90.73
N ASP A 391 -77.54 -48.05 -89.83
CA ASP A 391 -76.73 -49.24 -90.03
C ASP A 391 -77.57 -50.52 -90.05
N GLN A 392 -78.59 -50.63 -89.19
CA GLN A 392 -79.57 -51.73 -89.23
C GLN A 392 -80.38 -51.74 -90.54
N LEU A 393 -80.77 -50.57 -91.04
CA LEU A 393 -81.44 -50.44 -92.33
C LEU A 393 -80.54 -50.92 -93.49
N LYS A 394 -79.28 -50.48 -93.52
CA LYS A 394 -78.31 -50.96 -94.52
C LYS A 394 -78.10 -52.47 -94.47
N HIS A 395 -77.97 -53.05 -93.28
CA HIS A 395 -77.84 -54.49 -93.11
C HIS A 395 -79.08 -55.24 -93.65
N LEU A 396 -80.29 -54.74 -93.36
CA LEU A 396 -81.53 -55.32 -93.89
C LEU A 396 -81.66 -55.16 -95.41
N GLU A 397 -81.19 -54.05 -95.99
CA GLU A 397 -81.13 -53.85 -97.45
C GLU A 397 -80.14 -54.84 -98.10
N GLU A 398 -78.97 -55.08 -97.49
CA GLU A 398 -77.99 -56.08 -97.95
C GLU A 398 -78.51 -57.51 -97.83
N GLU A 399 -79.22 -57.84 -96.74
CA GLU A 399 -79.88 -59.14 -96.57
C GLU A 399 -80.99 -59.36 -97.61
N LEU A 400 -81.78 -58.33 -97.94
CA LEU A 400 -82.81 -58.40 -98.98
C LEU A 400 -82.18 -58.66 -100.36
N LEU A 401 -81.09 -57.95 -100.68
CA LEU A 401 -80.31 -58.17 -101.91
C LEU A 401 -79.73 -59.60 -101.99
N SER A 402 -79.27 -60.14 -100.85
CA SER A 402 -78.80 -61.53 -100.75
C SER A 402 -79.93 -62.55 -100.98
N VAL A 403 -81.13 -62.28 -100.47
CA VAL A 403 -82.32 -63.14 -100.67
C VAL A 403 -82.74 -63.15 -102.14
N ASP A 404 -82.73 -62.01 -102.83
CA ASP A 404 -83.04 -61.94 -104.26
C ASP A 404 -82.04 -62.75 -105.11
N LEU A 405 -80.74 -62.66 -104.81
CA LEU A 405 -79.70 -63.46 -105.47
C LEU A 405 -79.87 -64.97 -105.22
N MET A 406 -80.24 -65.37 -104.01
CA MET A 406 -80.49 -66.78 -103.67
C MET A 406 -81.74 -67.34 -104.36
N GLN A 407 -82.77 -66.51 -104.56
CA GLN A 407 -84.00 -66.91 -105.23
C GLN A 407 -83.77 -67.18 -106.74
N ASP A 408 -82.90 -66.39 -107.38
CA ASP A 408 -82.47 -66.62 -108.76
C ASP A 408 -81.58 -67.86 -108.91
N GLY A 409 -80.66 -68.09 -107.96
CA GLY A 409 -79.87 -69.32 -107.90
C GLY A 409 -80.72 -70.59 -107.81
N LEU A 410 -81.78 -70.57 -107.00
CA LEU A 410 -82.70 -71.70 -106.86
C LEU A 410 -83.54 -71.96 -108.13
N LYS A 411 -83.96 -70.90 -108.85
CA LYS A 411 -84.63 -71.03 -110.16
C LYS A 411 -83.74 -71.71 -111.19
N LEU A 412 -82.44 -71.35 -111.24
CA LEU A 412 -81.48 -71.94 -112.18
C LEU A 412 -81.27 -73.44 -111.90
N GLU A 413 -81.17 -73.82 -110.63
CA GLU A 413 -80.91 -75.22 -110.25
C GLU A 413 -82.12 -76.12 -110.53
N LYS A 414 -83.35 -75.62 -110.33
CA LYS A 414 -84.59 -76.32 -110.73
C LYS A 414 -84.62 -76.62 -112.24
N GLN A 415 -84.13 -75.70 -113.07
CA GLN A 415 -84.06 -75.88 -114.52
C GLN A 415 -83.04 -76.96 -114.92
N LYS A 416 -81.89 -77.04 -114.22
CA LYS A 416 -80.89 -78.10 -114.45
C LYS A 416 -81.42 -79.48 -114.04
N TYR A 417 -82.12 -79.57 -112.91
CA TYR A 417 -82.65 -80.83 -112.39
C TYR A 417 -83.70 -81.45 -113.33
N LEU A 418 -84.55 -80.62 -113.94
CA LEU A 418 -85.52 -81.05 -114.97
C LEU A 418 -84.81 -81.66 -116.20
N LYS A 419 -83.75 -81.02 -116.71
CA LYS A 419 -82.95 -81.55 -117.82
C LYS A 419 -82.22 -82.85 -117.47
N PHE A 420 -81.74 -82.98 -116.24
CA PHE A 420 -81.07 -84.22 -115.79
C PHE A 420 -82.02 -85.42 -115.79
N LEU A 421 -83.26 -85.24 -115.32
CA LEU A 421 -84.25 -86.31 -115.31
C LEU A 421 -84.68 -86.75 -116.72
N GLU A 422 -84.76 -85.82 -117.68
CA GLU A 422 -84.95 -86.16 -119.10
C GLU A 422 -83.82 -87.05 -119.63
N GLN A 423 -82.57 -86.72 -119.34
CA GLN A 423 -81.41 -87.52 -119.76
C GLN A 423 -81.34 -88.92 -119.09
N LEU A 424 -81.78 -89.03 -117.83
CA LEU A 424 -81.73 -90.28 -117.09
C LEU A 424 -82.77 -91.28 -117.61
N ASN A 425 -83.95 -90.79 -118.03
CA ASN A 425 -84.97 -91.61 -118.69
C ASN A 425 -84.47 -92.23 -120.00
N GLU A 426 -83.76 -91.43 -120.80
CA GLU A 426 -83.14 -91.85 -122.07
C GLU A 426 -82.09 -92.95 -121.86
N LYS A 427 -81.21 -92.77 -120.85
CA LYS A 427 -80.19 -93.76 -120.48
C LYS A 427 -80.78 -95.07 -119.95
N MET A 428 -81.89 -95.00 -119.22
CA MET A 428 -82.57 -96.17 -118.64
C MET A 428 -83.46 -96.91 -119.66
N LYS A 429 -83.58 -96.41 -120.90
CA LYS A 429 -84.49 -96.90 -121.98
C LYS A 429 -85.96 -96.91 -121.56
N LEU A 430 -86.38 -95.92 -120.77
CA LEU A 430 -87.76 -95.78 -120.28
C LEU A 430 -88.57 -94.76 -121.09
N ASP A 431 -88.06 -94.33 -122.24
CA ASP A 431 -88.58 -93.19 -123.04
C ASP A 431 -90.03 -93.32 -123.49
N SER A 432 -90.50 -94.54 -123.77
CA SER A 432 -91.91 -94.77 -124.13
C SER A 432 -92.84 -94.79 -122.92
N LEU A 433 -92.36 -95.24 -121.75
CA LEU A 433 -93.12 -95.28 -120.50
C LEU A 433 -93.22 -93.88 -119.86
N ALA A 434 -92.17 -93.08 -120.00
CA ALA A 434 -92.07 -91.71 -119.51
C ALA A 434 -93.11 -90.75 -120.11
N ALA A 435 -93.52 -91.00 -121.36
CA ALA A 435 -94.55 -90.21 -122.05
C ALA A 435 -95.98 -90.53 -121.57
N GLU A 436 -96.22 -91.74 -121.03
CA GLU A 436 -97.55 -92.19 -120.58
C GLU A 436 -97.79 -92.00 -119.07
N VAL A 437 -96.73 -91.87 -118.26
CA VAL A 437 -96.83 -91.98 -116.79
C VAL A 437 -96.62 -90.63 -116.04
N GLY A 438 -96.17 -89.57 -116.73
CA GLY A 438 -96.06 -88.20 -116.16
C GLY A 438 -94.87 -87.99 -115.21
N PHE A 439 -94.46 -86.72 -115.02
CA PHE A 439 -93.21 -86.37 -114.32
C PHE A 439 -93.16 -86.85 -112.85
N ASP A 440 -94.30 -86.83 -112.16
CA ASP A 440 -94.41 -87.24 -110.75
C ASP A 440 -94.17 -88.74 -110.55
N MET A 441 -94.36 -89.58 -111.56
CA MET A 441 -94.17 -91.04 -111.45
C MET A 441 -92.92 -91.54 -112.19
N ASN A 442 -92.18 -90.66 -112.89
CA ASN A 442 -90.91 -91.00 -113.55
C ASN A 442 -89.82 -91.47 -112.55
N VAL A 443 -89.78 -90.88 -111.36
CA VAL A 443 -88.80 -91.26 -110.33
C VAL A 443 -89.06 -92.68 -109.80
N ASP A 444 -90.33 -93.05 -109.60
CA ASP A 444 -90.72 -94.39 -109.14
C ASP A 444 -90.45 -95.48 -110.20
N ALA A 445 -90.62 -95.15 -111.48
CA ALA A 445 -90.25 -96.05 -112.59
C ALA A 445 -88.73 -96.31 -112.65
N ILE A 446 -87.90 -95.28 -112.38
CA ILE A 446 -86.44 -95.42 -112.30
C ILE A 446 -86.03 -96.19 -111.04
N LEU A 447 -86.68 -95.96 -109.89
CA LEU A 447 -86.39 -96.66 -108.64
C LEU A 447 -86.62 -98.17 -108.74
N ALA A 448 -87.73 -98.61 -109.34
CA ALA A 448 -87.99 -100.03 -109.55
C ALA A 448 -86.92 -100.73 -110.40
N ARG A 449 -86.31 -99.98 -111.35
CA ARG A 449 -85.19 -100.49 -112.17
C ARG A 449 -83.89 -100.61 -111.37
N VAL A 450 -83.64 -99.70 -110.44
CA VAL A 450 -82.43 -99.67 -109.60
C VAL A 450 -82.47 -100.78 -108.53
N GLU A 451 -83.62 -101.07 -107.92
CA GLU A 451 -83.75 -102.16 -106.93
C GLU A 451 -83.43 -103.55 -107.51
N GLN A 452 -83.68 -103.74 -108.81
CA GLN A 452 -83.28 -104.95 -109.53
C GLN A 452 -81.76 -105.12 -109.63
N LEU A 453 -81.00 -104.02 -109.73
CA LEU A 453 -79.55 -104.01 -109.85
C LEU A 453 -78.85 -104.15 -108.48
N VAL A 454 -79.40 -103.55 -107.42
CA VAL A 454 -78.82 -103.55 -106.06
C VAL A 454 -78.74 -104.96 -105.45
N LYS A 455 -79.67 -105.87 -105.77
CA LYS A 455 -79.59 -107.27 -105.32
C LYS A 455 -78.34 -108.02 -105.81
N LEU A 456 -77.71 -107.57 -106.90
CA LEU A 456 -76.50 -108.20 -107.44
C LEU A 456 -75.21 -107.71 -106.74
N GLU A 457 -75.22 -106.59 -106.02
CA GLU A 457 -74.05 -106.00 -105.35
C GLU A 457 -73.87 -106.41 -103.87
N GLY A 458 -74.96 -106.83 -103.19
CA GLY A 458 -74.94 -107.16 -101.76
C GLY A 458 -74.03 -108.33 -101.36
N ASP A 459 -73.78 -109.26 -102.29
CA ASP A 459 -72.96 -110.45 -102.01
C ASP A 459 -71.46 -110.14 -101.91
N ALA A 460 -70.98 -108.96 -102.37
CA ALA A 460 -69.55 -108.62 -102.42
C ALA A 460 -68.99 -107.94 -101.15
N VAL A 461 -69.82 -107.39 -100.28
CA VAL A 461 -69.37 -106.45 -99.21
C VAL A 461 -68.96 -107.15 -97.91
N ILE A 462 -69.37 -108.39 -97.68
CA ILE A 462 -69.13 -109.10 -96.41
C ILE A 462 -67.62 -109.41 -96.18
N GLU A 463 -66.80 -109.52 -97.22
CA GLU A 463 -65.36 -109.83 -97.11
C GLU A 463 -64.49 -108.71 -96.51
N ASN A 464 -64.88 -107.43 -96.60
CA ASN A 464 -64.00 -106.30 -96.26
C ASN A 464 -63.91 -105.94 -94.76
N ARG A 465 -64.77 -106.50 -93.90
CA ARG A 465 -64.90 -106.08 -92.48
C ARG A 465 -63.75 -106.54 -91.56
N THR A 466 -62.98 -107.53 -91.96
CA THR A 466 -61.99 -108.22 -91.11
C THR A 466 -60.64 -107.47 -90.95
N MET A 467 -60.38 -106.44 -91.75
CA MET A 467 -59.05 -105.80 -91.86
C MET A 467 -58.76 -104.68 -90.84
N ALA A 468 -59.78 -104.08 -90.19
CA ALA A 468 -59.64 -102.79 -89.48
C ALA A 468 -59.07 -102.83 -88.03
N TYR A 469 -58.88 -103.98 -87.40
CA TYR A 469 -58.59 -104.07 -85.95
C TYR A 469 -57.13 -103.72 -85.54
N SER A 470 -56.16 -103.65 -86.47
CA SER A 470 -54.72 -103.59 -86.17
C SER A 470 -54.13 -102.19 -85.91
N LEU A 471 -54.80 -101.10 -86.29
CA LEU A 471 -54.22 -99.74 -86.27
C LEU A 471 -54.18 -99.05 -84.89
N ARG A 472 -54.87 -99.59 -83.87
CA ARG A 472 -55.14 -98.88 -82.61
C ARG A 472 -53.98 -98.81 -81.59
N ARG A 473 -52.85 -99.51 -81.79
CA ARG A 473 -51.80 -99.71 -80.76
C ARG A 473 -50.69 -98.63 -80.70
N LYS A 474 -50.56 -97.74 -81.70
CA LYS A 474 -49.39 -96.81 -81.83
C LYS A 474 -49.48 -95.47 -81.05
N LEU A 475 -50.60 -95.15 -80.41
CA LEU A 475 -50.87 -93.80 -79.85
C LEU A 475 -50.30 -93.53 -78.43
N LYS A 476 -49.75 -94.53 -77.72
CA LYS A 476 -49.43 -94.44 -76.27
C LYS A 476 -48.07 -93.81 -75.92
N THR A 477 -47.12 -93.70 -76.84
CA THR A 477 -45.70 -93.41 -76.54
C THR A 477 -45.29 -91.92 -76.48
N GLN A 478 -46.20 -90.97 -76.75
CA GLN A 478 -45.85 -89.54 -76.88
C GLN A 478 -46.05 -88.70 -75.60
N LYS A 479 -46.52 -89.28 -74.47
CA LYS A 479 -46.99 -88.51 -73.30
C LYS A 479 -45.92 -88.17 -72.23
N GLU A 480 -44.75 -88.80 -72.23
CA GLU A 480 -43.78 -88.75 -71.10
C GLU A 480 -42.72 -87.61 -71.14
N LYS A 481 -42.61 -86.81 -72.22
CA LYS A 481 -41.52 -85.80 -72.37
C LYS A 481 -41.76 -84.44 -71.71
N LEU A 482 -42.94 -84.17 -71.13
CA LEU A 482 -43.35 -82.81 -70.74
C LEU A 482 -42.96 -82.41 -69.30
N GLU A 483 -42.76 -83.36 -68.38
CA GLU A 483 -42.63 -83.09 -66.93
C GLU A 483 -41.24 -82.55 -66.49
N SER A 484 -40.21 -82.58 -67.35
CA SER A 484 -38.83 -82.24 -66.98
C SER A 484 -38.47 -80.74 -66.91
N LYS A 485 -39.32 -79.82 -67.40
CA LYS A 485 -38.98 -78.38 -67.48
C LYS A 485 -39.43 -77.53 -66.27
N GLU A 486 -40.27 -78.06 -65.39
CA GLU A 486 -40.86 -77.33 -64.24
C GLU A 486 -39.84 -77.00 -63.12
N LEU A 487 -38.79 -77.83 -62.94
CA LEU A 487 -37.88 -77.76 -61.78
C LEU A 487 -36.91 -76.55 -61.78
N HIS A 488 -36.63 -75.95 -62.94
CA HIS A 488 -35.55 -74.95 -63.09
C HIS A 488 -35.95 -73.52 -62.64
N MET A 489 -37.26 -73.22 -62.53
CA MET A 489 -37.75 -71.87 -62.21
C MET A 489 -37.68 -71.49 -60.71
N ASN A 490 -37.57 -72.44 -59.80
CA ASN A 490 -37.65 -72.17 -58.35
C ASN A 490 -36.34 -71.64 -57.73
N LEU A 491 -35.17 -71.85 -58.36
CA LEU A 491 -33.86 -71.51 -57.77
C LEU A 491 -33.50 -70.01 -57.85
N LEU A 492 -34.09 -69.26 -58.80
CA LEU A 492 -33.77 -67.85 -59.03
C LEU A 492 -34.44 -66.87 -58.04
N ARG A 493 -35.51 -67.30 -57.35
CA ARG A 493 -36.28 -66.44 -56.44
C ARG A 493 -35.63 -66.23 -55.07
N GLN A 494 -34.64 -67.05 -54.68
CA GLN A 494 -34.03 -67.03 -53.34
C GLN A 494 -32.83 -66.08 -53.18
N LYS A 495 -32.31 -65.51 -54.28
CA LYS A 495 -31.10 -64.64 -54.29
C LYS A 495 -31.41 -63.15 -54.04
N ILE A 496 -32.66 -62.73 -54.24
CA ILE A 496 -33.08 -61.31 -54.20
C ILE A 496 -33.24 -60.80 -52.76
N THR A 497 -33.65 -61.66 -51.83
CA THR A 497 -33.95 -61.31 -50.43
C THR A 497 -32.71 -61.04 -49.56
N GLN A 498 -31.51 -61.42 -49.98
CA GLN A 498 -30.27 -61.26 -49.19
C GLN A 498 -29.58 -59.88 -49.35
N LEU A 499 -29.99 -59.04 -50.31
CA LEU A 499 -29.29 -57.77 -50.64
C LEU A 499 -29.91 -56.51 -50.03
N GLU A 500 -31.10 -56.60 -49.40
CA GLU A 500 -31.80 -55.43 -48.86
C GLU A 500 -31.46 -55.11 -47.39
N GLU A 501 -30.90 -56.06 -46.62
CA GLU A 501 -30.62 -55.89 -45.18
C GLU A 501 -29.31 -55.13 -44.84
N GLU A 502 -28.33 -55.01 -45.76
CA GLU A 502 -27.02 -54.37 -45.48
C GLU A 502 -27.02 -52.83 -45.50
N LYS A 503 -28.05 -52.18 -46.06
CA LYS A 503 -28.02 -50.72 -46.32
C LYS A 503 -28.45 -49.86 -45.13
N GLN A 504 -29.15 -50.42 -44.15
CA GLN A 504 -29.79 -49.67 -43.05
C GLN A 504 -28.90 -49.50 -41.79
N ALA A 505 -27.84 -50.31 -41.62
CA ALA A 505 -26.97 -50.29 -40.44
C ALA A 505 -25.88 -49.17 -40.44
N ASN A 506 -25.49 -48.65 -41.61
CA ASN A 506 -24.33 -47.76 -41.75
C ASN A 506 -24.54 -46.29 -41.31
N LEU A 507 -25.79 -45.83 -41.13
CA LEU A 507 -26.10 -44.44 -40.75
C LEU A 507 -26.11 -44.20 -39.23
N ALA A 508 -26.38 -45.21 -38.41
CA ALA A 508 -26.37 -45.11 -36.95
C ALA A 508 -24.94 -45.10 -36.36
N VAL A 509 -24.03 -45.85 -36.98
CA VAL A 509 -22.63 -45.98 -36.56
C VAL A 509 -21.87 -44.64 -36.65
N ARG A 510 -22.09 -43.85 -37.72
CA ARG A 510 -21.40 -42.55 -37.91
C ARG A 510 -21.74 -41.46 -36.89
N LYS A 511 -22.95 -41.46 -36.31
CA LYS A 511 -23.33 -40.47 -35.28
C LYS A 511 -22.74 -40.79 -33.92
N LEU A 512 -22.64 -42.08 -33.58
CA LEU A 512 -22.00 -42.53 -32.35
C LEU A 512 -20.48 -42.27 -32.38
N TYR A 513 -19.79 -42.52 -33.50
CA TYR A 513 -18.36 -42.23 -33.64
C TYR A 513 -17.99 -40.75 -33.36
N LYS A 514 -18.79 -39.78 -33.84
CA LYS A 514 -18.54 -38.35 -33.57
C LYS A 514 -18.78 -37.95 -32.11
N MET A 515 -19.69 -38.61 -31.41
CA MET A 515 -19.94 -38.38 -29.99
C MET A 515 -18.81 -38.99 -29.14
N THR A 516 -18.34 -40.19 -29.51
CA THR A 516 -17.18 -40.84 -28.90
C THR A 516 -15.91 -40.01 -29.10
N GLU A 517 -15.70 -39.39 -30.26
CA GLU A 517 -14.54 -38.53 -30.53
C GLU A 517 -14.55 -37.24 -29.69
N ARG A 518 -15.73 -36.64 -29.45
CA ARG A 518 -15.85 -35.45 -28.57
C ARG A 518 -15.62 -35.78 -27.10
N LEU A 519 -16.16 -36.90 -26.62
CA LEU A 519 -15.94 -37.36 -25.26
C LEU A 519 -14.48 -37.80 -25.05
N GLN A 520 -13.83 -38.37 -26.06
CA GLN A 520 -12.40 -38.72 -26.04
C GLN A 520 -11.52 -37.46 -25.91
N LYS A 521 -11.80 -36.40 -26.67
CA LYS A 521 -11.06 -35.12 -26.55
C LYS A 521 -11.22 -34.45 -25.18
N GLN A 522 -12.42 -34.51 -24.59
CA GLN A 522 -12.65 -33.99 -23.24
C GLN A 522 -11.93 -34.83 -22.17
N LEU A 523 -11.88 -36.15 -22.34
CA LEU A 523 -11.14 -37.05 -21.47
C LEU A 523 -9.63 -36.80 -21.55
N ASP A 524 -9.09 -36.54 -22.74
CA ASP A 524 -7.66 -36.29 -22.95
C ASP A 524 -7.24 -34.93 -22.35
N LEU A 525 -8.05 -33.88 -22.49
CA LEU A 525 -7.85 -32.59 -21.78
C LEU A 525 -7.92 -32.75 -20.25
N ALA A 526 -8.85 -33.56 -19.74
CA ALA A 526 -8.94 -33.86 -18.32
C ALA A 526 -7.74 -34.69 -17.82
N ARG A 527 -7.13 -35.52 -18.68
CA ARG A 527 -5.90 -36.25 -18.35
C ARG A 527 -4.68 -35.34 -18.34
N GLU A 528 -4.54 -34.45 -19.32
CA GLU A 528 -3.45 -33.45 -19.38
C GLU A 528 -3.45 -32.53 -18.15
N THR A 529 -4.62 -32.01 -17.77
CA THR A 529 -4.75 -31.17 -16.57
C THR A 529 -4.44 -31.94 -15.28
N ASN A 530 -4.79 -33.21 -15.21
CA ASN A 530 -4.46 -34.07 -14.07
C ASN A 530 -2.96 -34.42 -14.02
N THR A 531 -2.30 -34.60 -15.17
CA THR A 531 -0.84 -34.73 -15.22
C THR A 531 -0.11 -33.44 -14.84
N ASP A 532 -0.62 -32.27 -15.24
CA ASP A 532 -0.05 -30.97 -14.88
C ASP A 532 -0.21 -30.67 -13.38
N LEU A 533 -1.37 -31.00 -12.80
CA LEU A 533 -1.59 -30.91 -11.35
C LEU A 533 -0.71 -31.89 -10.57
N LYS A 534 -0.45 -33.10 -11.08
CA LYS A 534 0.50 -34.04 -10.47
C LYS A 534 1.93 -33.53 -10.52
N ALA A 535 2.35 -32.89 -11.62
CA ALA A 535 3.67 -32.27 -11.74
C ALA A 535 3.85 -31.11 -10.74
N LYS A 536 2.83 -30.24 -10.61
CA LYS A 536 2.83 -29.17 -9.59
C LYS A 536 2.82 -29.71 -8.16
N LEU A 537 2.13 -30.83 -7.92
CA LEU A 537 2.14 -31.50 -6.61
C LEU A 537 3.52 -32.10 -6.30
N SER A 538 4.22 -32.68 -7.28
CA SER A 538 5.61 -33.14 -7.09
C SER A 538 6.58 -31.99 -6.82
N GLU A 539 6.47 -30.87 -7.54
CA GLU A 539 7.28 -29.67 -7.28
C GLU A 539 7.01 -29.09 -5.88
N THR A 540 5.74 -29.07 -5.46
CA THR A 540 5.36 -28.64 -4.10
C THR A 540 5.94 -29.58 -3.03
N ASN A 541 5.96 -30.89 -3.29
CA ASN A 541 6.55 -31.87 -2.38
C ASN A 541 8.09 -31.72 -2.31
N GLU A 542 8.76 -31.45 -3.43
CA GLU A 542 10.21 -31.16 -3.44
C GLU A 542 10.54 -29.87 -2.67
N LEU A 543 9.75 -28.81 -2.84
CA LEU A 543 9.90 -27.58 -2.06
C LEU A 543 9.68 -27.84 -0.56
N LYS A 544 8.70 -28.67 -0.20
CA LYS A 544 8.47 -29.07 1.20
C LYS A 544 9.64 -29.87 1.78
N ILE A 545 10.26 -30.76 0.99
CA ILE A 545 11.48 -31.50 1.40
C ILE A 545 12.64 -30.53 1.62
N LYS A 546 12.89 -29.60 0.68
CA LYS A 546 13.93 -28.57 0.83
C LYS A 546 13.72 -27.69 2.05
N THR A 547 12.48 -27.28 2.34
CA THR A 547 12.15 -26.52 3.56
C THR A 547 12.40 -27.32 4.83
N LEU A 548 12.10 -28.62 4.84
CA LEU A 548 12.40 -29.50 5.98
C LEU A 548 13.91 -29.70 6.17
N GLU A 549 14.69 -29.82 5.09
CA GLU A 549 16.15 -29.91 5.14
C GLU A 549 16.79 -28.60 5.63
N GLN A 550 16.30 -27.45 5.17
CA GLN A 550 16.72 -26.13 5.67
C GLN A 550 16.40 -25.95 7.16
N ASN A 551 15.23 -26.39 7.62
CA ASN A 551 14.91 -26.35 9.05
C ASN A 551 15.83 -27.25 9.87
N ARG A 552 16.24 -28.41 9.33
CA ARG A 552 17.17 -29.33 9.98
C ARG A 552 18.57 -28.71 10.12
N THR A 553 19.06 -28.04 9.07
CA THR A 553 20.35 -27.33 9.13
C THR A 553 20.32 -26.12 10.06
N ILE A 554 19.20 -25.38 10.14
CA ILE A 554 19.00 -24.31 11.12
C ILE A 554 19.05 -24.87 12.55
N GLU A 555 18.42 -26.03 12.80
CA GLU A 555 18.45 -26.68 14.12
C GLU A 555 19.86 -27.15 14.51
N GLU A 556 20.64 -27.68 13.57
CA GLU A 556 22.04 -28.07 13.78
C GLU A 556 22.94 -26.85 14.02
N LEU A 557 22.73 -25.76 13.28
CA LEU A 557 23.43 -24.49 13.49
C LEU A 557 23.09 -23.90 14.87
N ASN A 558 21.82 -23.91 15.30
CA ASN A 558 21.41 -23.48 16.64
C ASN A 558 22.05 -24.34 17.74
N LYS A 559 22.13 -25.66 17.57
CA LYS A 559 22.85 -26.55 18.51
C LYS A 559 24.34 -26.23 18.56
N SER A 560 24.96 -25.90 17.43
CA SER A 560 26.37 -25.54 17.34
C SER A 560 26.66 -24.16 17.96
N GLN A 561 25.78 -23.18 17.75
CA GLN A 561 25.81 -21.86 18.37
C GLN A 561 25.70 -21.99 19.89
N GLY A 562 24.74 -22.77 20.40
CA GLY A 562 24.61 -23.01 21.83
C GLY A 562 25.78 -23.77 22.46
N LYS A 563 26.56 -24.54 21.68
CA LYS A 563 27.84 -25.11 22.13
C LYS A 563 28.95 -24.05 22.13
N LEU A 564 28.99 -23.19 21.12
CA LEU A 564 29.95 -22.08 21.00
C LEU A 564 29.78 -21.08 22.14
N GLU A 565 28.53 -20.75 22.49
CA GLU A 565 28.18 -19.85 23.58
C GLU A 565 28.62 -20.40 24.94
N ARG A 566 28.43 -21.71 25.17
CA ARG A 566 28.97 -22.40 26.35
C ARG A 566 30.50 -22.44 26.40
N MET A 567 31.17 -22.51 25.25
CA MET A 567 32.63 -22.39 25.18
C MET A 567 33.10 -20.95 25.42
N LYS A 568 32.36 -19.96 24.92
CA LYS A 568 32.60 -18.53 25.16
C LYS A 568 32.45 -18.20 26.65
N GLU A 569 31.38 -18.62 27.32
CA GLU A 569 31.21 -18.45 28.77
C GLU A 569 32.35 -19.10 29.58
N LYS A 570 32.80 -20.29 29.16
CA LYS A 570 33.95 -20.96 29.81
C LYS A 570 35.25 -20.18 29.59
N ALA A 571 35.48 -19.67 28.39
CA ALA A 571 36.64 -18.86 28.06
C ALA A 571 36.60 -17.49 28.79
N GLU A 572 35.44 -16.86 28.94
CA GLU A 572 35.26 -15.63 29.71
C GLU A 572 35.50 -15.85 31.21
N LYS A 573 35.04 -16.97 31.77
CA LYS A 573 35.34 -17.38 33.15
C LYS A 573 36.83 -17.65 33.36
N GLN A 574 37.51 -18.27 32.38
CA GLN A 574 38.96 -18.43 32.42
C GLN A 574 39.70 -17.10 32.26
N LEU A 575 39.24 -16.21 31.37
CA LEU A 575 39.84 -14.90 31.14
C LEU A 575 39.73 -14.00 32.38
N THR A 576 38.60 -14.04 33.07
CA THR A 576 38.39 -13.33 34.34
C THR A 576 39.25 -13.89 35.47
N SER A 577 39.44 -15.21 35.53
CA SER A 577 40.39 -15.87 36.46
C SER A 577 41.84 -15.51 36.15
N VAL A 578 42.24 -15.52 34.88
CA VAL A 578 43.61 -15.14 34.46
C VAL A 578 43.84 -13.65 34.68
N LYS A 579 42.82 -12.80 34.49
CA LYS A 579 42.90 -11.37 34.78
C LYS A 579 43.06 -11.08 36.27
N SER A 580 42.36 -11.80 37.15
CA SER A 580 42.54 -11.65 38.60
C SER A 580 43.90 -12.17 39.08
N GLU A 581 44.39 -13.27 38.50
CA GLU A 581 45.75 -13.77 38.74
C GLU A 581 46.83 -12.82 38.20
N LEU A 582 46.62 -12.19 37.04
CA LEU A 582 47.51 -11.19 36.49
C LEU A 582 47.57 -9.94 37.39
N LEU A 583 46.43 -9.46 37.89
CA LEU A 583 46.38 -8.34 38.85
C LEU A 583 47.08 -8.69 40.17
N LEU A 584 46.97 -9.94 40.63
CA LEU A 584 47.71 -10.42 41.80
C LEU A 584 49.22 -10.48 41.53
N LYS A 585 49.64 -10.97 40.36
CA LYS A 585 51.06 -11.00 39.96
C LYS A 585 51.62 -9.61 39.72
N GLU A 586 50.83 -8.68 39.19
CA GLU A 586 51.21 -7.29 38.98
C GLU A 586 51.41 -6.58 40.32
N ARG A 587 50.50 -6.76 41.29
CA ARG A 587 50.69 -6.27 42.67
C ARG A 587 51.94 -6.84 43.33
N LYS A 588 52.19 -8.13 43.15
CA LYS A 588 53.38 -8.80 43.69
C LYS A 588 54.66 -8.28 43.02
N ALA A 589 54.63 -8.05 41.70
CA ALA A 589 55.74 -7.46 40.96
C ALA A 589 55.99 -5.99 41.34
N THR A 590 54.95 -5.21 41.65
CA THR A 590 55.11 -3.84 42.17
C THR A 590 55.69 -3.84 43.58
N GLU A 591 55.27 -4.76 44.46
CA GLU A 591 55.87 -4.93 45.79
C GLU A 591 57.33 -5.36 45.69
N ASP A 592 57.66 -6.32 44.81
CA ASP A 592 59.02 -6.79 44.62
C ASP A 592 59.91 -5.72 43.94
N LYS A 593 59.34 -4.87 43.07
CA LYS A 593 60.02 -3.69 42.52
C LYS A 593 60.29 -2.65 43.59
N GLU A 594 59.34 -2.39 44.50
CA GLU A 594 59.53 -1.46 45.62
C GLU A 594 60.56 -2.00 46.63
N LYS A 595 60.54 -3.31 46.92
CA LYS A 595 61.56 -3.98 47.75
C LYS A 595 62.94 -3.89 47.12
N ASN A 596 63.05 -4.14 45.81
CA ASN A 596 64.33 -4.02 45.10
C ASN A 596 64.83 -2.57 45.01
N LYS A 597 63.92 -1.59 44.91
CA LYS A 597 64.26 -0.16 44.99
C LYS A 597 64.76 0.21 46.39
N ASN A 598 64.12 -0.26 47.45
CA ASN A 598 64.55 -0.04 48.83
C ASN A 598 65.91 -0.72 49.11
N MET A 599 66.14 -1.93 48.58
CA MET A 599 67.44 -2.60 48.62
C MET A 599 68.51 -1.84 47.82
N LEU A 600 68.16 -1.28 46.66
CA LEU A 600 69.07 -0.47 45.85
C LEU A 600 69.41 0.85 46.54
N GLU A 601 68.46 1.50 47.21
CA GLU A 601 68.70 2.70 48.03
C GLU A 601 69.56 2.41 49.26
N ALA A 602 69.39 1.25 49.90
CA ALA A 602 70.27 0.77 50.96
C ALA A 602 71.71 0.51 50.45
N VAL A 603 71.86 -0.17 49.31
CA VAL A 603 73.18 -0.39 48.69
C VAL A 603 73.80 0.92 48.19
N THR A 604 72.98 1.88 47.74
CA THR A 604 73.46 3.20 47.29
C THR A 604 73.88 4.08 48.46
N SER A 605 73.20 3.98 49.61
CA SER A 605 73.58 4.69 50.84
C SER A 605 74.83 4.07 51.47
N GLU A 606 74.96 2.74 51.47
CA GLU A 606 76.21 2.04 51.83
C GLU A 606 77.36 2.39 50.89
N MET A 607 77.11 2.46 49.57
CA MET A 607 78.11 2.87 48.58
C MET A 607 78.51 4.33 48.73
N LYS A 608 77.59 5.24 49.13
CA LYS A 608 77.92 6.61 49.52
C LYS A 608 78.78 6.65 50.79
N MET A 609 78.48 5.82 51.78
CA MET A 609 79.25 5.73 53.02
C MET A 609 80.66 5.15 52.79
N LEU A 610 80.79 4.17 51.89
CA LEU A 610 82.07 3.64 51.40
C LEU A 610 82.84 4.69 50.59
N LYS A 611 82.16 5.55 49.82
CA LYS A 611 82.80 6.64 49.07
C LYS A 611 83.33 7.74 49.98
N THR A 612 82.62 8.07 51.07
CA THR A 612 83.08 9.05 52.08
C THR A 612 84.23 8.52 52.92
N THR A 613 84.19 7.25 53.33
CA THR A 613 85.31 6.60 54.04
C THR A 613 86.55 6.41 53.15
N LEU A 614 86.36 6.13 51.85
CA LEU A 614 87.46 6.11 50.88
C LEU A 614 88.04 7.50 50.61
N ALA A 615 87.20 8.55 50.60
CA ALA A 615 87.64 9.95 50.49
C ALA A 615 88.39 10.44 51.75
N GLU A 616 88.02 9.93 52.93
CA GLU A 616 88.75 10.17 54.19
C GLU A 616 90.07 9.39 54.25
N LEU A 617 90.13 8.17 53.71
CA LEU A 617 91.37 7.41 53.53
C LEU A 617 92.32 8.08 52.51
N ALA A 618 91.79 8.57 51.39
CA ALA A 618 92.57 9.36 50.41
C ALA A 618 93.03 10.72 50.95
N LYS A 619 92.36 11.27 51.98
CA LYS A 619 92.83 12.45 52.74
C LYS A 619 93.91 12.10 53.75
N ARG A 620 93.90 10.89 54.33
CA ARG A 620 94.97 10.37 55.20
C ARG A 620 96.23 9.94 54.44
N GLU A 621 96.13 9.62 53.16
CA GLU A 621 97.28 9.26 52.31
C GLU A 621 98.07 10.47 51.77
N ARG A 622 97.55 11.70 51.89
CA ARG A 622 98.30 12.95 51.57
C ARG A 622 99.01 13.57 52.77
N GLN A 623 99.11 12.84 53.87
CA GLN A 623 99.86 13.21 55.08
C GLN A 623 100.95 12.19 55.44
N VAL A 624 101.44 11.45 54.44
CA VAL A 624 102.72 10.75 54.42
C VAL A 624 103.41 11.16 53.13
#